data_AF-A0AAV0ISU6-F1
#
_entry.id   AF-A0AAV0ISU6-F1
#
_cell.length_a   1.000
_cell.length_b   1.000
_cell.length_c   1.000
_cell.angle_alpha   90.00
_cell.angle_beta   90.00
_cell.angle_gamma   90.00
#
_symmetry.space_group_name_H-M   'P 1'
#
loop_
_entity.id
_entity.type
_entity.pdbx_description
1 polymer ?
#
loop_
_entity_poly.entity_id
_entity_poly.type
_entity_poly.pdbx_seq_one_letter_code
_entity_poly.pdbx_strand_id
1 'polypeptide(L)' 'MRIGGLIGTPIKVDHAIELGARAKFARVCVEVNLTKRLLSQYKVEGITYLIQYEGLDNTCGECGMYGKSTAKCTCQII' A
#
# COMPACT_ATOMS: atom_id res chain seq x y z
N MET A 1 -14.35 -11.71 1.93
CA MET A 1 -13.17 -11.28 1.14
C MET A 1 -12.10 -10.74 2.08
N ARG A 2 -10.81 -11.04 1.85
CA ARG A 2 -9.69 -10.48 2.63
C ARG A 2 -8.94 -9.48 1.74
N ILE A 3 -9.35 -8.20 1.76
CA ILE A 3 -8.80 -7.14 0.90
C ILE A 3 -7.28 -7.03 1.04
N GLY A 4 -6.75 -7.20 2.25
CA GLY A 4 -5.30 -7.19 2.48
C GLY A 4 -4.54 -8.19 1.61
N GLY A 5 -5.13 -9.35 1.28
CA GLY A 5 -4.52 -10.39 0.45
C GLY A 5 -4.34 -9.98 -1.02
N LEU A 6 -5.11 -8.99 -1.49
CA LEU A 6 -4.93 -8.43 -2.83
C LEU A 6 -3.75 -7.46 -2.89
N ILE A 7 -3.37 -6.89 -1.74
CA ILE A 7 -2.33 -5.87 -1.62
C ILE A 7 -0.99 -6.51 -1.23
N GLY A 8 -1.01 -7.48 -0.32
CA GLY A 8 0.16 -8.17 0.21
C GLY A 8 -0.23 -9.28 1.18
N THR A 9 0.69 -9.68 2.06
CA THR A 9 0.37 -10.67 3.10
C THR A 9 -0.28 -9.95 4.28
N PRO A 10 -1.55 -10.20 4.63
CA PRO A 10 -2.19 -9.53 5.76
C PRO A 10 -1.48 -9.86 7.07
N ILE A 11 -1.09 -8.83 7.82
CA ILE A 11 -0.50 -8.97 9.14
C ILE A 11 -1.62 -8.80 10.15
N LYS A 12 -1.74 -9.78 11.07
CA LYS A 12 -2.63 -9.62 12.22
C LYS A 12 -1.96 -8.67 13.20
N VAL A 13 -2.50 -7.47 13.31
CA VAL A 13 -2.05 -6.49 14.31
C VAL A 13 -3.09 -6.48 15.42
N ASP A 14 -2.66 -6.76 16.64
CA ASP A 14 -3.51 -6.62 17.81
C ASP A 14 -3.70 -5.11 18.06
N HIS A 15 -4.92 -4.63 17.78
CA HIS A 15 -5.26 -3.24 18.00
C HIS A 15 -5.36 -2.97 19.50
N ALA A 16 -4.38 -2.27 20.06
CA ALA A 16 -4.64 -1.40 21.20
C ALA A 16 -5.54 -0.26 20.70
N ILE A 17 -6.83 -0.32 21.04
CA ILE A 17 -7.82 0.68 20.65
C ILE A 17 -7.47 1.97 21.40
N GLU A 18 -6.69 2.86 20.78
CA GLU A 18 -6.59 4.23 21.27
C GLU A 18 -7.82 5.01 20.76
N LEU A 19 -8.84 5.03 21.62
CA LEU A 19 -9.90 6.03 21.76
C LEU A 19 -10.72 6.38 20.49
N GLY A 20 -11.84 5.66 20.32
CA GLY A 20 -13.16 6.29 20.21
C GLY A 20 -13.59 6.95 18.89
N ALA A 21 -12.70 7.16 17.92
CA ALA A 21 -13.09 7.71 16.63
C ALA A 21 -13.53 6.58 15.68
N ARG A 22 -14.84 6.47 15.44
CA ARG A 22 -15.42 5.63 14.37
C ARG A 22 -14.92 6.16 13.03
N ALA A 23 -13.76 5.68 12.58
CA ALA A 23 -13.07 6.25 11.42
C ALA A 23 -13.84 5.96 10.13
N LYS A 24 -13.95 6.96 9.24
CA LYS A 24 -14.47 6.84 7.86
C LYS A 24 -13.62 5.96 6.94
N PHE A 25 -12.57 5.33 7.46
CA PHE A 25 -11.54 4.62 6.72
C PHE A 25 -11.21 3.31 7.42
N ALA A 26 -11.00 2.24 6.65
CA ALA A 26 -10.44 0.99 7.15
C ALA A 26 -8.92 1.02 6.98
N ARG A 27 -8.18 0.74 8.06
CA ARG A 27 -6.72 0.51 8.00
C ARG A 27 -6.46 -0.99 7.96
N VAL A 28 -5.53 -1.41 7.11
CA VAL A 28 -5.09 -2.81 7.01
C VAL A 28 -3.57 -2.82 6.99
N CYS A 29 -2.97 -3.62 7.87
CA CYS A 29 -1.53 -3.85 7.86
C CYS A 29 -1.23 -5.05 6.95
N VAL A 30 -0.35 -4.84 5.98
CA VAL A 30 0.07 -5.87 5.03
C VAL A 30 1.58 -5.82 4.89
N GLU A 31 2.19 -6.98 4.73
CA GLU A 31 3.56 -7.11 4.27
C GLU A 31 3.60 -6.95 2.75
N VAL A 32 4.42 -6.02 2.26
CA VAL A 32 4.60 -5.77 0.83
C VAL A 32 6.05 -5.95 0.43
N ASN A 33 6.28 -6.49 -0.76
CA ASN A 33 7.61 -6.63 -1.30
C ASN A 33 8.06 -5.31 -1.94
N LEU A 34 9.01 -4.63 -1.29
CA LEU A 34 9.55 -3.33 -1.72
C LEU A 34 10.46 -3.42 -2.96
N THR A 35 10.91 -4.62 -3.35
CA THR A 35 11.67 -4.82 -4.59
C THR A 35 10.77 -4.86 -5.83
N LYS A 36 9.45 -4.79 -5.63
CA LYS A 36 8.44 -4.77 -6.68
C LYS A 36 7.67 -3.44 -6.62
N ARG A 37 7.00 -3.10 -7.71
CA ARG A 37 6.12 -1.93 -7.76
C ARG A 37 4.96 -2.11 -6.78
N LEU A 38 4.72 -1.09 -5.96
CA LEU A 38 3.60 -1.06 -5.04
C LEU A 38 2.28 -0.85 -5.80
N LEU A 39 1.21 -1.50 -5.35
CA LEU A 39 -0.13 -1.28 -5.90
C LEU A 39 -0.65 0.08 -5.45
N SER A 40 -1.00 0.96 -6.38
CA SER A 40 -1.55 2.29 -6.10
C SER A 40 -3.06 2.28 -5.92
N GLN A 41 -3.75 1.28 -6.46
CA GLN A 41 -5.20 1.15 -6.40
C GLN A 41 -5.64 -0.31 -6.49
N TYR A 42 -6.83 -0.61 -5.99
CA TYR A 42 -7.47 -1.91 -6.13
C TYR A 42 -8.96 -1.74 -6.47
N LYS A 43 -9.56 -2.78 -7.05
CA LYS A 43 -10.96 -2.75 -7.48
C LYS A 43 -11.77 -3.79 -6.70
N VAL A 44 -12.87 -3.36 -6.08
CA VAL A 44 -13.83 -4.22 -5.39
C VAL A 44 -15.22 -3.89 -5.93
N GLU A 45 -15.92 -4.91 -6.43
CA GLU A 45 -17.31 -4.78 -6.92
C GLU A 45 -17.52 -3.64 -7.92
N GLY A 46 -16.54 -3.40 -8.79
CA GLY A 46 -16.62 -2.31 -9.79
C GLY A 46 -16.06 -0.98 -9.32
N ILE A 47 -15.86 -0.79 -8.01
CA ILE A 47 -15.38 0.46 -7.41
C ILE A 47 -13.87 0.40 -7.24
N THR A 48 -13.17 1.41 -7.75
CA THR A 48 -11.73 1.58 -7.57
C THR A 48 -11.45 2.34 -6.28
N TYR A 49 -10.63 1.75 -5.43
CA TYR A 49 -10.15 2.34 -4.19
C TYR A 49 -8.66 2.64 -4.31
N LEU A 50 -8.27 3.86 -3.93
CA LEU A 50 -6.87 4.26 -3.89
C LEU A 50 -6.20 3.71 -2.63
N ILE A 51 -4.94 3.29 -2.76
CA ILE A 51 -4.12 2.79 -1.65
C ILE A 51 -3.15 3.90 -1.27
N GLN A 52 -3.22 4.33 -0.01
CA GLN A 52 -2.21 5.18 0.59
C GLN A 52 -1.37 4.33 1.53
N TYR A 53 -0.07 4.26 1.26
CA TYR A 53 0.88 3.66 2.19
C TYR A 53 1.33 4.71 3.21
N GLU A 54 1.14 4.43 4.49
CA GLU A 54 1.69 5.25 5.58
C GLU A 54 3.19 4.89 5.77
N GLY A 55 4.05 5.90 5.93
CA GLY A 55 5.49 5.67 6.20
C GLY A 55 6.36 5.25 5.01
N LEU A 56 5.82 5.23 3.78
CA LEU A 56 6.58 4.96 2.54
C LEU A 56 6.81 6.24 1.72
N ASP A 57 7.46 7.23 2.33
CA ASP A 57 7.82 8.53 1.74
C ASP A 57 8.82 8.44 0.58
N ASN A 58 9.69 7.44 0.58
CA ASN A 58 10.74 7.25 -0.42
C ASN A 58 10.32 6.39 -1.62
N THR A 59 9.09 6.52 -2.09
CA THR A 59 8.62 5.82 -3.30
C THR A 59 8.95 6.61 -4.57
N CYS A 60 9.42 5.90 -5.60
CA CYS A 60 9.69 6.50 -6.90
C CYS A 60 8.39 6.84 -7.63
N GLY A 61 8.22 8.09 -8.06
CA GLY A 61 7.03 8.52 -8.81
C GLY A 61 6.88 7.89 -10.20
N GLU A 62 7.98 7.44 -10.80
CA GLU A 62 7.97 6.84 -12.15
C GLU A 62 7.76 5.32 -12.12
N CYS A 63 8.53 4.58 -11.29
CA CYS A 63 8.44 3.12 -11.24
C CYS A 63 7.61 2.57 -10.07
N GLY A 64 7.19 3.40 -9.12
CA GLY A 64 6.38 3.02 -7.96
C GLY A 64 7.06 2.05 -6.99
N MET A 65 8.40 1.93 -7.03
CA MET A 65 9.18 1.13 -6.09
C MET A 65 9.74 1.99 -4.96
N TYR A 66 9.89 1.37 -3.79
CA TYR A 66 10.43 2.04 -2.61
C TYR A 66 11.97 2.10 -2.63
N GLY A 67 12.54 3.17 -2.08
CA GLY A 67 13.98 3.33 -1.89
C GLY A 67 14.75 3.71 -3.17
N LYS A 68 14.05 3.97 -4.29
CA LYS A 68 14.67 4.49 -5.51
C LYS A 68 14.28 5.94 -5.72
N SER A 69 15.27 6.82 -5.76
CA SER A 69 15.04 8.19 -6.20
C SER A 69 14.74 8.22 -7.70
N THR A 70 13.82 9.10 -8.11
CA THR A 70 13.46 9.29 -9.52
C THR A 70 14.68 9.53 -10.40
N ALA A 71 15.67 10.28 -9.89
CA ALA A 71 16.92 10.57 -10.60
C ALA A 71 17.80 9.33 -10.90
N LYS A 72 17.62 8.21 -10.19
CA LYS A 72 18.37 6.96 -10.39
C LYS A 72 17.46 5.82 -10.85
N CYS A 73 16.26 6.14 -11.31
CA CYS A 73 15.31 5.16 -11.80
C CYS A 73 15.77 4.61 -13.16
N THR A 74 16.18 3.34 -13.17
CA THR A 74 16.59 2.57 -14.37
C THR A 74 15.56 1.53 -14.77
N CYS A 75 14.40 1.53 -14.13
CA CYS A 75 13.37 0.54 -14.41
C CYS A 75 12.66 0.88 -15.72
N GLN A 76 12.88 0.04 -16.73
CA GLN A 76 12.03 -0.01 -17.90
C GLN A 76 10.61 -0.33 -17.45
N ILE A 77 9.70 0.63 -17.65
CA ILE A 77 8.26 0.39 -17.58
C ILE A 77 7.98 -0.64 -18.69
N ILE A 78 7.69 -1.89 -18.30
CA ILE A 78 7.22 -2.95 -19.21
C ILE A 78 5.73 -2.71 -19.47
#